data_AF-A0A251S8P3-F1
#
_entry.id   AF-A0A251S8P3-F1
#
_cell.length_a   1.000
_cell.length_b   1.000
_cell.length_c   1.000
_cell.angle_alpha   90.00
_cell.angle_beta   90.00
_cell.angle_gamma   90.00
#
_symmetry.space_group_name_H-M   'P 1'
#
loop_
_entity.id
_entity.type
_entity.pdbx_description
1 polymer ?
#
loop_
_entity_poly.entity_id
_entity_poly.type
_entity_poly.pdbx_seq_one_letter_code
_entity_poly.pdbx_strand_id
1 'polypeptide(L)'
;MKFLFAILPKFLLLVPANEPEVKILVDRDHIKTSFEEWARPGHFSRTIAKGPETTTWIWNLHADAHDFESHTSDLEEISQKVFSAHFGQLSIIFLWLSGMYFHGARFSNYEAWLSDPTHIGPSAQVVWPIVGQEILNGDVGGGFRGIQITSGFFQIWRASRVTSELQLYCTAIGALIFAALMLFAGWFHYHKVAPKLAWFQDVDCYFGTNIFGS
;
A
#
# COMPACT_ATOMS: atom_id res chain seq x y z
N MET A 1 1.07 14.14 9.98
CA MET A 1 -0.41 14.25 9.86
C MET A 1 -0.97 15.67 10.10
N LYS A 2 -0.25 16.75 9.76
CA LYS A 2 -0.80 18.14 9.68
C LYS A 2 -1.19 18.55 8.24
N PHE A 3 -1.05 17.65 7.27
CA PHE A 3 -1.35 17.93 5.85
C PHE A 3 -2.74 17.46 5.40
N LEU A 4 -3.40 16.53 6.12
CA LEU A 4 -4.69 15.99 5.71
C LEU A 4 -5.92 16.76 6.25
N PHE A 5 -5.73 17.67 7.22
CA PHE A 5 -6.83 18.44 7.83
C PHE A 5 -7.18 19.75 7.12
N ALA A 6 -6.55 20.08 5.99
CA ALA A 6 -6.72 21.36 5.29
C ALA A 6 -7.91 21.42 4.30
N ILE A 7 -8.74 20.37 4.18
CA ILE A 7 -9.74 20.26 3.08
C ILE A 7 -11.21 20.14 3.54
N LEU A 8 -11.53 20.29 4.84
CA LEU A 8 -12.93 20.31 5.28
C LEU A 8 -13.36 21.72 5.74
N PRO A 9 -14.47 22.27 5.21
CA PRO A 9 -14.97 23.56 5.64
C PRO A 9 -15.47 23.44 7.08
N LYS A 10 -15.00 24.36 7.94
CA LYS A 10 -15.48 24.62 9.29
C LYS A 10 -17.01 24.58 9.34
N PHE A 11 -17.60 23.60 10.01
CA PHE A 11 -18.95 23.76 10.56
C PHE A 11 -19.14 22.93 11.85
N LEU A 12 -19.64 23.63 12.86
CA LEU A 12 -20.22 23.20 14.14
C LEU A 12 -19.32 23.10 15.39
N LEU A 13 -19.80 23.85 16.40
CA LEU A 13 -19.24 24.19 17.70
C LEU A 13 -19.48 23.12 18.78
N LEU A 14 -18.74 23.28 19.89
CA LEU A 14 -18.93 22.75 21.26
C LEU A 14 -18.16 21.47 21.63
N VAL A 15 -16.84 21.59 21.79
CA VAL A 15 -16.07 20.79 22.78
C VAL A 15 -15.19 21.77 23.58
N PRO A 16 -15.24 21.75 24.93
CA PRO A 16 -14.45 22.67 25.75
C PRO A 16 -12.95 22.37 25.61
N ALA A 17 -12.18 23.43 25.41
CA ALA A 17 -10.73 23.41 25.25
C ALA A 17 -10.03 23.09 26.58
N ASN A 18 -9.53 21.87 26.72
CA ASN A 18 -8.41 21.55 27.61
C ASN A 18 -7.79 20.21 27.20
N GLU A 19 -7.17 20.16 26.03
CA GLU A 19 -6.23 19.09 25.70
C GLU A 19 -4.81 19.58 25.96
N PRO A 20 -3.94 18.82 26.64
CA PRO A 20 -2.53 19.14 26.70
C PRO A 20 -2.02 19.22 25.26
N GLU A 21 -1.41 20.34 24.90
CA GLU A 21 -0.91 20.60 23.56
C GLU A 21 0.10 19.49 23.18
N VAL A 22 -0.35 18.51 22.39
CA VAL A 22 0.48 17.38 21.95
C VAL A 22 1.60 17.96 21.06
N LYS A 23 2.77 18.17 21.65
CA LYS A 23 3.95 18.62 20.93
C LYS A 23 4.42 17.48 20.04
N ILE A 24 4.18 17.60 18.74
CA ILE A 24 4.69 16.66 17.75
C ILE A 24 6.22 16.81 17.73
N LEU A 25 6.90 15.92 18.45
CA LEU A 25 8.36 15.86 18.48
C LEU A 25 8.82 15.07 17.26
N VAL A 26 9.57 15.74 16.38
CA VAL A 26 10.13 15.16 15.15
C VAL A 26 11.56 15.59 14.98
N ASP A 27 12.39 14.69 14.46
CA ASP A 27 13.73 15.02 13.98
C ASP A 27 13.70 15.32 12.49
N ARG A 28 14.37 16.44 12.12
CA ARG A 28 14.44 16.94 10.74
C ARG A 28 15.69 16.39 10.06
N ASP A 29 15.55 15.99 8.80
CA ASP A 29 16.64 15.44 7.98
C ASP A 29 17.41 14.32 8.71
N HIS A 30 16.65 13.37 9.30
CA HIS A 30 17.16 12.31 10.16
C HIS A 30 18.21 11.43 9.47
N ILE A 31 17.92 10.94 8.25
CA ILE A 31 18.85 10.11 7.46
C ILE A 31 18.97 10.69 6.05
N LYS A 32 20.21 10.94 5.61
CA LYS A 32 20.50 11.41 4.25
C LYS A 32 20.09 10.37 3.21
N THR A 33 19.22 10.77 2.28
CA THR A 33 18.87 9.95 1.12
C THR A 33 20.11 9.77 0.22
N SER A 34 20.59 8.54 0.06
CA SER A 34 21.68 8.20 -0.86
C SER A 34 21.59 6.74 -1.31
N PHE A 35 22.21 6.42 -2.45
CA PHE A 35 22.32 5.04 -2.95
C PHE A 35 23.56 4.31 -2.42
N GLU A 36 24.35 4.91 -1.53
CA GLU A 36 25.60 4.30 -1.05
C GLU A 36 25.34 2.96 -0.33
N GLU A 37 24.33 2.93 0.54
CA GLU A 37 23.96 1.73 1.30
C GLU A 37 23.38 0.62 0.41
N TRP A 38 22.80 0.98 -0.75
CA TRP A 38 22.26 -0.01 -1.69
C TRP A 38 23.37 -0.81 -2.37
N ALA A 39 24.57 -0.24 -2.50
CA ALA A 39 25.75 -0.92 -3.01
C ALA A 39 26.41 -1.84 -1.97
N ARG A 40 25.93 -1.83 -0.71
CA ARG A 40 26.45 -2.64 0.41
C ARG A 40 25.34 -3.55 0.98
N PRO A 41 25.00 -4.66 0.32
CA PRO A 41 23.97 -5.55 0.82
C PRO A 41 24.32 -6.06 2.23
N GLY A 42 23.38 -5.98 3.16
CA GLY A 42 23.58 -6.35 4.55
C GLY A 42 24.19 -5.26 5.43
N HIS A 43 24.26 -4.01 4.96
CA HIS A 43 24.75 -2.86 5.75
C HIS A 43 24.08 -2.72 7.13
N PHE A 44 22.84 -3.22 7.25
CA PHE A 44 22.04 -3.18 8.47
C PHE A 44 22.53 -4.15 9.56
N SER A 45 23.38 -5.12 9.24
CA SER A 45 23.94 -6.08 10.17
C SER A 45 25.46 -6.10 10.11
N ARG A 46 26.13 -5.89 11.25
CA ARG A 46 27.61 -5.94 11.33
C ARG A 46 28.18 -7.31 10.94
N THR A 47 27.39 -8.37 11.09
CA THR A 47 27.78 -9.73 10.73
C THR A 47 27.73 -9.93 9.22
N ILE A 48 26.67 -9.43 8.57
CA ILE A 48 26.44 -9.62 7.13
C ILE A 48 27.23 -8.59 6.31
N ALA A 49 27.42 -7.37 6.81
CA ALA A 49 28.14 -6.30 6.12
C ALA A 49 29.61 -6.63 5.77
N LYS A 50 30.20 -7.67 6.37
CA LYS A 50 31.57 -8.15 6.05
C LYS A 50 31.67 -8.81 4.67
N GLY A 51 30.54 -9.18 4.07
CA GLY A 51 30.46 -9.80 2.75
C GLY A 51 30.31 -11.33 2.78
N PRO A 52 30.05 -11.94 1.61
CA PRO A 52 29.73 -13.35 1.50
C PRO A 52 30.96 -14.26 1.56
N GLU A 53 31.18 -14.93 2.70
CA GLU A 53 32.15 -16.04 2.80
C GLU A 53 31.56 -17.38 2.36
N THR A 54 30.25 -17.58 2.54
CA THR A 54 29.51 -18.80 2.17
C THR A 54 28.15 -18.45 1.57
N THR A 55 27.51 -19.40 0.86
CA THR A 55 26.16 -19.19 0.31
C THR A 55 25.10 -18.98 1.39
N THR A 56 25.34 -19.42 2.63
CA THR A 56 24.50 -19.13 3.80
C THR A 56 24.31 -17.64 4.01
N TRP A 57 25.31 -16.82 3.67
CA TRP A 57 25.22 -15.37 3.74
C TRP A 57 24.03 -14.81 2.96
N ILE A 58 23.74 -15.38 1.77
CA ILE A 58 22.62 -14.92 0.92
C ILE A 58 21.29 -15.18 1.64
N TRP A 59 21.14 -16.32 2.30
CA TRP A 59 19.93 -16.66 3.03
C TRP A 59 19.74 -15.77 4.26
N ASN A 60 20.82 -15.55 5.04
CA ASN A 60 20.79 -14.65 6.20
C ASN A 60 20.47 -13.21 5.79
N LEU A 61 21.00 -12.74 4.65
CA LEU A 61 20.68 -11.42 4.12
C LEU A 61 19.16 -11.22 3.94
N HIS A 62 18.44 -12.22 3.44
CA HIS A 62 16.99 -12.13 3.24
C HIS A 62 16.20 -12.37 4.53
N ALA A 63 16.62 -13.34 5.35
CA ALA A 63 15.95 -13.68 6.60
C ALA A 63 15.97 -12.51 7.59
N ASP A 64 17.10 -11.81 7.69
CA ASP A 64 17.30 -10.76 8.69
C ASP A 64 16.87 -9.37 8.16
N ALA A 65 16.43 -9.24 6.90
CA ALA A 65 16.16 -7.93 6.28
C ALA A 65 15.09 -7.10 7.01
N HIS A 66 14.08 -7.76 7.59
CA HIS A 66 13.00 -7.12 8.34
C HIS A 66 13.05 -7.39 9.85
N ASP A 67 14.12 -8.03 10.32
CA ASP A 67 14.34 -8.23 11.76
C ASP A 67 14.99 -6.97 12.37
N PHE A 68 14.19 -5.91 12.51
CA PHE A 68 14.72 -4.59 12.89
C PHE A 68 15.36 -4.57 14.29
N GLU A 69 14.96 -5.46 15.20
CA GLU A 69 15.53 -5.57 16.53
C GLU A 69 16.96 -6.13 16.52
N SER A 70 17.32 -6.97 15.53
CA SER A 70 18.71 -7.44 15.40
C SER A 70 19.64 -6.42 14.75
N HIS A 71 19.10 -5.37 14.12
CA HIS A 71 19.89 -4.31 13.49
C HIS A 71 20.40 -3.28 14.50
N THR A 72 19.57 -2.93 15.48
CA THR A 72 19.82 -1.84 16.44
C THR A 72 19.07 -2.11 17.75
N SER A 73 19.61 -1.64 18.87
CA SER A 73 18.92 -1.68 20.17
C SER A 73 18.11 -0.42 20.47
N ASP A 74 18.09 0.55 19.54
CA ASP A 74 17.35 1.80 19.69
C ASP A 74 15.88 1.63 19.29
N LEU A 75 14.99 1.69 20.28
CA LEU A 75 13.55 1.58 20.09
C LEU A 75 12.97 2.71 19.24
N GLU A 76 13.56 3.90 19.25
CA GLU A 76 13.11 5.00 18.40
C GLU A 76 13.37 4.69 16.93
N GLU A 77 14.58 4.24 16.60
CA GLU A 77 14.97 3.85 15.24
C GLU A 77 14.11 2.68 14.73
N ILE A 78 13.87 1.66 15.57
CA ILE A 78 12.99 0.53 15.26
C ILE A 78 11.58 1.05 14.95
N SER A 79 11.02 1.91 15.80
CA SER A 79 9.67 2.46 15.62
C SER A 79 9.54 3.26 14.33
N GLN A 80 10.56 4.05 13.97
CA GLN A 80 10.61 4.80 12.71
C GLN A 80 10.70 3.88 11.48
N LYS A 81 11.52 2.82 11.53
CA LYS A 81 11.59 1.78 10.47
C LYS A 81 10.24 1.11 10.27
N VAL A 82 9.62 0.67 11.37
CA VAL A 82 8.30 0.03 11.36
C VAL A 82 7.25 0.99 10.77
N PHE A 83 7.22 2.24 11.21
CA PHE A 83 6.26 3.24 10.71
C PHE A 83 6.40 3.48 9.20
N SER A 84 7.64 3.60 8.70
CA SER A 84 7.90 3.74 7.27
C SER A 84 7.52 2.48 6.48
N ALA A 85 7.82 1.30 7.00
CA ALA A 85 7.48 0.02 6.38
C ALA A 85 5.96 -0.16 6.22
N HIS A 86 5.15 0.32 7.18
CA HIS A 86 3.70 0.32 7.06
C HIS A 86 3.21 1.15 5.86
N PHE A 87 3.79 2.33 5.61
CA PHE A 87 3.47 3.11 4.41
C PHE A 87 3.91 2.41 3.13
N GLY A 88 5.05 1.72 3.14
CA GLY A 88 5.47 0.85 2.03
C GLY A 88 4.46 -0.25 1.74
N GLN A 89 3.98 -0.94 2.77
CA GLN A 89 2.94 -1.97 2.64
C GLN A 89 1.62 -1.39 2.10
N LEU A 90 1.18 -0.24 2.63
CA LEU A 90 -0.01 0.46 2.14
C LEU A 90 0.12 0.84 0.66
N SER A 91 1.31 1.32 0.24
CA SER A 91 1.57 1.62 -1.17
C SER A 91 1.39 0.39 -2.06
N ILE A 92 1.89 -0.77 -1.65
CA ILE A 92 1.75 -2.03 -2.41
C ILE A 92 0.28 -2.46 -2.46
N ILE A 93 -0.47 -2.33 -1.36
CA ILE A 93 -1.91 -2.63 -1.33
C ILE A 93 -2.67 -1.73 -2.31
N PHE A 94 -2.42 -0.41 -2.31
CA PHE A 94 -3.06 0.51 -3.25
C PHE A 94 -2.66 0.24 -4.70
N LEU A 95 -1.40 -0.13 -4.96
CA LEU A 95 -0.94 -0.53 -6.28
C LEU A 95 -1.65 -1.81 -6.76
N TRP A 96 -1.77 -2.82 -5.89
CA TRP A 96 -2.52 -4.05 -6.17
C TRP A 96 -3.99 -3.75 -6.47
N LEU A 97 -4.65 -2.93 -5.64
CA LEU A 97 -6.03 -2.48 -5.86
C LEU A 97 -6.15 -1.75 -7.21
N SER A 98 -5.25 -0.79 -7.49
CA SER A 98 -5.21 -0.08 -8.77
C SER A 98 -5.14 -1.05 -9.95
N GLY A 99 -4.28 -2.07 -9.86
CA GLY A 99 -4.20 -3.16 -10.84
C GLY A 99 -5.53 -3.90 -11.02
N MET A 100 -6.21 -4.27 -9.92
CA MET A 100 -7.50 -4.96 -10.00
C MET A 100 -8.57 -4.12 -10.72
N TYR A 101 -8.67 -2.83 -10.40
CA TYR A 101 -9.59 -1.90 -11.07
C TYR A 101 -9.22 -1.69 -12.54
N PHE A 102 -7.93 -1.55 -12.85
CA PHE A 102 -7.45 -1.37 -14.22
C PHE A 102 -7.74 -2.60 -15.10
N HIS A 103 -7.50 -3.81 -14.57
CA HIS A 103 -7.84 -5.05 -15.25
C HIS A 103 -9.35 -5.16 -15.51
N GLY A 104 -10.17 -4.78 -14.53
CA GLY A 104 -11.62 -4.62 -14.71
C GLY A 104 -11.98 -3.63 -15.82
N ALA A 105 -11.26 -2.52 -15.95
CA ALA A 105 -11.57 -1.48 -16.92
C ALA A 105 -11.11 -1.78 -18.36
N ARG A 106 -10.12 -2.66 -18.57
CA ARG A 106 -9.45 -2.81 -19.88
C ARG A 106 -9.47 -4.21 -20.45
N PHE A 107 -9.53 -5.24 -19.60
CA PHE A 107 -9.35 -6.64 -19.99
C PHE A 107 -10.45 -7.53 -19.42
N SER A 108 -11.65 -6.98 -19.26
CA SER A 108 -12.76 -7.66 -18.61
C SER A 108 -14.04 -7.64 -19.44
N ASN A 109 -14.99 -8.47 -19.06
CA ASN A 109 -16.36 -8.46 -19.57
C ASN A 109 -17.35 -7.80 -18.61
N TYR A 110 -16.91 -6.82 -17.80
CA TYR A 110 -17.70 -6.27 -16.69
C TYR A 110 -19.06 -5.69 -17.13
N GLU A 111 -19.12 -4.90 -18.20
CA GLU A 111 -20.39 -4.34 -18.69
C GLU A 111 -21.33 -5.41 -19.26
N ALA A 112 -20.77 -6.41 -19.96
CA ALA A 112 -21.54 -7.55 -20.42
C ALA A 112 -22.09 -8.36 -19.24
N TRP A 113 -21.25 -8.65 -18.23
CA TRP A 113 -21.66 -9.31 -17.00
C TRP A 113 -22.73 -8.53 -16.24
N LEU A 114 -22.66 -7.19 -16.19
CA LEU A 114 -23.69 -6.36 -15.57
C LEU A 114 -25.07 -6.54 -16.22
N SER A 115 -25.11 -6.80 -17.52
CA SER A 115 -26.37 -7.00 -18.27
C SER A 115 -27.02 -8.36 -18.01
N ASP A 116 -26.24 -9.42 -17.79
CA ASP A 116 -26.73 -10.75 -17.40
C ASP A 116 -25.78 -11.43 -16.37
N PRO A 117 -25.88 -11.04 -15.09
CA PRO A 117 -24.99 -11.56 -14.04
C PRO A 117 -25.21 -13.03 -13.69
N THR A 118 -26.31 -13.62 -14.16
CA THR A 118 -26.73 -15.00 -13.84
C THR A 118 -26.15 -16.03 -14.80
N HIS A 119 -25.91 -15.66 -16.06
CA HIS A 119 -25.41 -16.58 -17.09
C HIS A 119 -24.01 -16.23 -17.58
N ILE A 120 -23.57 -14.97 -17.47
CA ILE A 120 -22.21 -14.57 -17.87
C ILE A 120 -21.27 -14.78 -16.69
N GLY A 121 -20.14 -15.45 -16.94
CA GLY A 121 -19.08 -15.62 -15.95
C GLY A 121 -18.19 -14.38 -15.85
N PRO A 122 -17.81 -13.93 -14.65
CA PRO A 122 -16.91 -12.79 -14.50
C PRO A 122 -15.50 -13.14 -14.99
N SER A 123 -14.92 -12.33 -15.87
CA SER A 123 -13.54 -12.50 -16.36
C SER A 123 -12.85 -11.14 -16.47
N ALA A 124 -11.59 -11.07 -16.02
CA ALA A 124 -10.78 -9.84 -16.03
C ALA A 124 -9.28 -10.08 -16.34
N GLN A 125 -8.97 -11.26 -16.88
CA GLN A 125 -7.61 -11.65 -17.25
C GLN A 125 -7.65 -12.37 -18.59
N VAL A 126 -6.85 -11.87 -19.54
CA VAL A 126 -6.74 -12.41 -20.89
C VAL A 126 -5.29 -12.83 -21.13
N VAL A 127 -5.11 -14.04 -21.62
CA VAL A 127 -3.80 -14.64 -21.89
C VAL A 127 -3.38 -14.34 -23.32
N TRP A 128 -2.12 -13.94 -23.51
CA TRP A 128 -1.55 -13.72 -24.84
C TRP A 128 -1.27 -15.03 -25.59
N PRO A 129 -1.51 -15.07 -26.92
CA PRO A 129 -1.33 -16.27 -27.75
C PRO A 129 0.11 -16.41 -28.23
N ILE A 130 0.99 -16.96 -27.37
CA ILE A 130 2.42 -17.12 -27.71
C ILE A 130 2.76 -18.58 -28.02
N VAL A 131 2.38 -19.50 -27.13
CA VAL A 131 2.79 -20.93 -27.18
C VAL A 131 1.61 -21.91 -27.11
N GLY A 132 0.39 -21.47 -27.43
CA GLY A 132 -0.83 -22.28 -27.26
C GLY A 132 -1.54 -22.07 -25.92
N GLN A 133 -0.98 -21.23 -25.03
CA GLN A 133 -1.57 -20.90 -23.73
C GLN A 133 -2.90 -20.12 -23.82
N GLU A 134 -3.26 -19.59 -24.99
CA GLU A 134 -4.56 -18.97 -25.25
C GLU A 134 -5.73 -19.96 -25.12
N ILE A 135 -5.47 -21.27 -25.05
CA ILE A 135 -6.47 -22.27 -24.63
C ILE A 135 -7.07 -21.96 -23.26
N LEU A 136 -6.32 -21.24 -22.39
CA LEU A 136 -6.79 -20.75 -21.10
C LEU A 136 -7.87 -19.65 -21.21
N ASN A 137 -7.99 -19.00 -22.37
CA ASN A 137 -9.07 -18.04 -22.65
C ASN A 137 -10.36 -18.81 -22.98
N GLY A 138 -11.01 -19.32 -21.93
CA GLY A 138 -12.30 -19.99 -22.01
C GLY A 138 -13.41 -19.03 -22.45
N ASP A 139 -14.45 -19.57 -23.06
CA ASP A 139 -15.68 -18.81 -23.30
C ASP A 139 -16.43 -18.65 -21.98
N VAL A 140 -16.62 -17.40 -21.55
CA VAL A 140 -17.29 -17.04 -20.30
C VAL A 140 -18.65 -16.38 -20.55
N GLY A 141 -19.12 -16.35 -21.81
CA GLY A 141 -20.32 -15.65 -22.23
C GLY A 141 -20.11 -14.17 -22.51
N GLY A 142 -21.13 -13.53 -23.08
CA GLY A 142 -21.08 -12.10 -23.45
C GLY A 142 -20.13 -11.78 -24.61
N GLY A 143 -19.76 -12.78 -25.43
CA GLY A 143 -18.83 -12.63 -26.55
C GLY A 143 -17.37 -12.43 -26.12
N PHE A 144 -17.05 -12.69 -24.85
CA PHE A 144 -15.73 -12.51 -24.28
C PHE A 144 -15.06 -13.85 -23.97
N ARG A 145 -13.75 -13.92 -24.22
CA ARG A 145 -12.93 -15.10 -23.88
C ARG A 145 -11.77 -14.69 -22.99
N GLY A 146 -11.64 -15.35 -21.85
CA GLY A 146 -10.63 -15.05 -20.85
C GLY A 146 -10.64 -16.05 -19.71
N ILE A 147 -9.84 -15.79 -18.68
CA ILE A 147 -9.84 -16.58 -17.46
C ILE A 147 -11.00 -16.13 -16.59
N GLN A 148 -11.86 -17.07 -16.19
CA GLN A 148 -12.92 -16.80 -15.24
C GLN A 148 -12.32 -16.52 -13.86
N ILE A 149 -12.65 -15.35 -13.28
CA ILE A 149 -12.12 -14.92 -11.99
C ILE A 149 -13.05 -15.32 -10.84
N THR A 150 -12.48 -15.59 -9.67
CA THR A 150 -13.23 -15.99 -8.46
C THR A 150 -13.05 -15.04 -7.27
N SER A 151 -12.43 -13.89 -7.50
CA SER A 151 -12.12 -12.87 -6.48
C SER A 151 -13.33 -12.07 -5.98
N GLY A 152 -14.47 -12.14 -6.67
CA GLY A 152 -15.70 -11.43 -6.27
C GLY A 152 -15.72 -9.93 -6.57
N PHE A 153 -14.73 -9.39 -7.29
CA PHE A 153 -14.64 -7.95 -7.59
C PHE A 153 -15.84 -7.41 -8.38
N PHE A 154 -16.40 -8.19 -9.30
CA PHE A 154 -17.55 -7.76 -10.10
C PHE A 154 -18.78 -7.46 -9.23
N GLN A 155 -19.04 -8.31 -8.23
CA GLN A 155 -20.11 -8.13 -7.26
C GLN A 155 -19.85 -6.92 -6.36
N ILE A 156 -18.60 -6.71 -5.93
CA ILE A 156 -18.20 -5.53 -5.15
C ILE A 156 -18.44 -4.25 -5.95
N TRP A 157 -17.95 -4.18 -7.19
CA TRP A 157 -18.14 -3.00 -8.05
C TRP A 157 -19.62 -2.73 -8.32
N ARG A 158 -20.42 -3.79 -8.55
CA ARG A 158 -21.87 -3.67 -8.70
C ARG A 158 -22.53 -3.12 -7.43
N ALA A 159 -22.12 -3.58 -6.25
CA ALA A 159 -22.62 -3.07 -4.96
C ALA A 159 -22.24 -1.60 -4.76
N SER A 160 -21.07 -1.18 -5.24
CA SER A 160 -20.63 0.22 -5.30
C SER A 160 -21.29 1.05 -6.41
N ARG A 161 -22.26 0.48 -7.14
CA ARG A 161 -22.98 1.10 -8.27
C ARG A 161 -22.07 1.57 -9.41
N VAL A 162 -20.98 0.85 -9.64
CA VAL A 162 -20.17 1.05 -10.84
C VAL A 162 -20.95 0.49 -12.03
N THR A 163 -21.09 1.28 -13.09
CA THR A 163 -21.90 0.90 -14.26
C THR A 163 -21.13 0.98 -15.58
N SER A 164 -19.89 1.47 -15.56
CA SER A 164 -19.07 1.62 -16.77
C SER A 164 -17.60 1.37 -16.50
N GLU A 165 -16.88 0.94 -17.54
CA GLU A 165 -15.42 0.75 -17.52
C GLU A 165 -14.66 2.05 -17.22
N LEU A 166 -15.20 3.20 -17.66
CA LEU A 166 -14.60 4.50 -17.39
C LEU A 166 -14.47 4.80 -15.88
N GLN A 167 -15.48 4.43 -15.09
CA GLN A 167 -15.44 4.61 -13.63
C GLN A 167 -14.37 3.73 -12.99
N LEU A 168 -14.22 2.48 -13.45
CA LEU A 168 -13.15 1.59 -13.01
C LEU A 168 -11.77 2.17 -13.34
N TYR A 169 -11.61 2.71 -14.56
CA TYR A 169 -10.37 3.34 -15.00
C TYR A 169 -9.99 4.56 -14.15
N CYS A 170 -10.94 5.46 -13.88
CA CYS A 170 -10.72 6.61 -13.01
C CYS A 170 -10.35 6.18 -11.58
N THR A 171 -11.02 5.14 -11.06
CA THR A 171 -10.71 4.59 -9.74
C THR A 171 -9.31 4.00 -9.68
N ALA A 172 -8.88 3.30 -10.74
CA ALA A 172 -7.53 2.76 -10.86
C ALA A 172 -6.47 3.86 -10.81
N ILE A 173 -6.67 4.97 -11.54
CA ILE A 173 -5.76 6.12 -11.50
C ILE A 173 -5.73 6.75 -10.11
N GLY A 174 -6.90 6.94 -9.48
CA GLY A 174 -6.98 7.45 -8.12
C GLY A 174 -6.17 6.59 -7.14
N ALA A 175 -6.39 5.26 -7.15
CA ALA A 175 -5.65 4.32 -6.34
C ALA A 175 -4.13 4.34 -6.62
N LEU A 176 -3.71 4.55 -7.87
CA LEU A 176 -2.30 4.67 -8.23
C LEU A 176 -1.67 5.94 -7.66
N ILE A 177 -2.38 7.07 -7.69
CA ILE A 177 -1.94 8.32 -7.06
C ILE A 177 -1.81 8.12 -5.55
N PHE A 178 -2.77 7.45 -4.91
CA PHE A 178 -2.68 7.11 -3.49
C PHE A 178 -1.50 6.21 -3.17
N ALA A 179 -1.19 5.21 -4.00
CA ALA A 179 0.01 4.40 -3.85
C ALA A 179 1.28 5.27 -3.84
N ALA A 180 1.42 6.17 -4.82
CA ALA A 180 2.55 7.10 -4.88
C ALA A 180 2.63 8.03 -3.66
N LEU A 181 1.49 8.52 -3.15
CA LEU A 181 1.43 9.33 -1.94
C LEU A 181 1.84 8.54 -0.69
N MET A 182 1.41 7.28 -0.56
CA MET A 182 1.81 6.42 0.57
C MET A 182 3.32 6.13 0.52
N LEU A 183 3.86 5.80 -0.66
CA LEU A 183 5.30 5.60 -0.82
C LEU A 183 6.10 6.85 -0.45
N PHE A 184 5.65 8.01 -0.91
CA PHE A 184 6.26 9.30 -0.55
C PHE A 184 6.16 9.58 0.96
N ALA A 185 5.02 9.30 1.58
CA ALA A 185 4.82 9.48 3.02
C ALA A 185 5.77 8.62 3.86
N GLY A 186 6.00 7.35 3.46
CA GLY A 186 6.97 6.48 4.11
C GLY A 186 8.39 7.03 4.02
N TRP A 187 8.83 7.42 2.82
CA TRP A 187 10.12 8.07 2.62
C TRP A 187 10.25 9.36 3.45
N PHE A 188 9.22 10.20 3.43
CA PHE A 188 9.21 11.50 4.13
C PHE A 188 9.30 11.32 5.64
N HIS A 189 8.54 10.38 6.20
CA HIS A 189 8.52 10.11 7.64
C HIS A 189 9.72 9.29 8.15
N TYR A 190 10.56 8.77 7.27
CA TYR A 190 11.81 8.12 7.64
C TYR A 190 13.03 9.04 7.47
N HIS A 191 13.15 9.70 6.31
CA HIS A 191 14.34 10.49 5.98
C HIS A 191 14.24 11.96 6.37
N LYS A 192 13.04 12.56 6.30
CA LYS A 192 12.87 14.02 6.42
C LYS A 192 12.29 14.45 7.76
N VAL A 193 11.26 13.76 8.24
CA VAL A 193 10.53 14.14 9.45
C VAL A 193 10.21 12.88 10.25
N ALA A 194 11.22 12.38 10.95
CA ALA A 194 11.14 11.16 11.75
C ALA A 194 10.49 11.45 13.11
N PRO A 195 9.36 10.80 13.47
CA PRO A 195 8.75 10.98 14.78
C PRO A 195 9.63 10.45 15.91
N LYS A 196 9.60 11.10 17.08
CA LYS A 196 10.29 10.59 18.27
C LYS A 196 9.51 9.48 18.96
N LEU A 197 10.18 8.70 19.80
CA LEU A 197 9.59 7.57 20.53
C LEU A 197 8.35 7.98 21.34
N ALA A 198 8.39 9.16 21.97
CA ALA A 198 7.26 9.70 22.74
C ALA A 198 5.98 9.87 21.90
N TRP A 199 6.10 10.15 20.60
CA TRP A 199 4.93 10.23 19.70
C TRP A 199 4.31 8.85 19.45
N PHE A 200 5.13 7.81 19.31
CA PHE A 200 4.66 6.44 19.12
C PHE A 200 4.02 5.85 20.39
N GLN A 201 4.43 6.32 21.56
CA GLN A 201 3.92 5.87 22.86
C GLN A 201 2.66 6.60 23.33
N ASP A 202 2.19 7.61 22.60
CA ASP A 202 0.94 8.31 22.90
C ASP A 202 -0.28 7.46 22.50
N VAL A 203 -0.61 6.51 23.37
CA VAL A 203 -1.69 5.55 23.16
C VAL A 203 -3.07 6.21 23.16
N ASP A 204 -3.27 7.25 23.96
CA ASP A 204 -4.56 7.93 24.07
C ASP A 204 -4.88 8.69 22.77
N CYS A 205 -3.88 9.38 22.19
CA CYS A 205 -4.01 10.01 20.88
C CYS A 205 -4.24 8.98 19.77
N TYR A 206 -3.52 7.85 19.81
CA TYR A 206 -3.68 6.76 18.84
C TYR A 206 -5.09 6.14 18.90
N PHE A 207 -5.57 5.76 20.08
CA PHE A 207 -6.90 5.18 20.24
C PHE A 207 -8.00 6.18 19.90
N GLY A 208 -7.88 7.42 20.37
CA GLY A 208 -8.83 8.49 20.05
C GLY A 208 -8.94 8.69 18.54
N THR A 209 -7.81 8.80 17.84
CA THR A 209 -7.81 9.00 16.38
C THR A 209 -8.40 7.81 15.62
N ASN A 210 -8.06 6.57 16.00
CA ASN A 210 -8.51 5.39 15.26
C ASN A 210 -9.99 5.04 15.51
N ILE A 211 -10.51 5.34 16.70
CA ILE A 211 -11.91 5.02 17.06
C ILE A 211 -12.87 6.12 16.59
N PHE A 212 -12.48 7.39 16.70
CA PHE A 212 -13.36 8.52 16.37
C PHE A 212 -13.10 9.13 14.99
N GLY A 213 -12.02 8.72 14.31
CA GLY A 213 -11.68 9.20 12.96
C GLY A 213 -12.30 8.40 11.82
N SER A 214 -13.06 7.33 12.11
CA SER A 214 -13.76 6.48 11.12
C SER A 214 -15.15 6.99 10.76
#